data_AF-A0A1F9M3N1-F1
#
_entry.id   AF-A0A1F9M3N1-F1
#
_cell.length_a   1.000
_cell.length_b   1.000
_cell.length_c   1.000
_cell.angle_alpha   90.00
_cell.angle_beta   90.00
_cell.angle_gamma   90.00
#
_symmetry.space_group_name_H-M   'P 1'
#
loop_
_entity.id
_entity.type
_entity.pdbx_description
1 polymer ?
#
loop_
_entity_poly.entity_id
_entity_poly.type
_entity_poly.pdbx_seq_one_letter_code
_entity_poly.pdbx_strand_id
1 'polypeptide(L)'
;MEADCLPLYTMDARHTESVQFFDRTFRIRHDSCAEDLRPIVEQLQAKIATTREEHGTKSDLHILLEASCALIAEYQRREHYYRSLLASVKGRLISLRELADEALRLDAATR
;
A
#
# COMPACT_ATOMS: atom_id res chain seq x y z
N MET A 1 -2.94 -16.16 -27.37
CA MET A 1 -1.67 -15.46 -27.06
C MET A 1 -1.58 -15.36 -25.55
N GLU A 2 -0.63 -16.05 -24.93
CA GLU A 2 -0.41 -15.97 -23.48
C GLU A 2 0.19 -14.60 -23.15
N ALA A 3 -0.38 -13.90 -22.18
CA ALA A 3 0.14 -12.63 -21.71
C ALA A 3 1.29 -12.91 -20.73
N ASP A 4 2.47 -12.34 -21.02
CA ASP A 4 3.66 -12.45 -20.20
C ASP A 4 3.40 -11.99 -18.77
N CYS A 5 3.98 -12.72 -17.82
CA CYS A 5 3.81 -12.50 -16.38
C CYS A 5 4.43 -11.15 -15.99
N LEU A 6 3.72 -10.34 -15.19
CA LEU A 6 4.33 -9.18 -14.53
C LEU A 6 5.21 -9.69 -13.37
N PRO A 7 6.54 -9.51 -13.39
CA PRO A 7 7.39 -9.93 -12.29
C PRO A 7 7.26 -8.90 -11.17
N LEU A 8 6.40 -9.16 -10.20
CA LEU A 8 6.39 -8.45 -8.93
C LEU A 8 7.40 -9.14 -8.00
N TYR A 9 8.65 -8.67 -8.07
CA TYR A 9 9.76 -8.94 -7.15
C TYR A 9 10.03 -10.40 -6.72
N THR A 10 11.29 -10.82 -6.98
CA THR A 10 12.08 -12.00 -6.53
C THR A 10 12.15 -13.22 -7.48
N MET A 11 13.31 -13.89 -7.43
CA MET A 11 13.73 -14.97 -8.32
C MET A 11 13.23 -16.37 -7.89
N ASP A 12 12.26 -16.50 -6.96
CA ASP A 12 11.91 -17.80 -6.36
C ASP A 12 10.41 -17.97 -6.01
N ALA A 13 9.52 -17.45 -6.86
CA ALA A 13 8.06 -17.44 -6.64
C ALA A 13 7.42 -18.84 -6.52
N ARG A 14 6.98 -19.19 -5.30
CA ARG A 14 6.35 -20.49 -4.95
C ARG A 14 4.83 -20.51 -5.10
N HIS A 15 4.19 -19.35 -5.20
CA HIS A 15 2.74 -19.23 -5.34
C HIS A 15 2.38 -18.55 -6.66
N THR A 16 1.28 -19.00 -7.28
CA THR A 16 0.74 -18.40 -8.50
C THR A 16 -0.75 -18.16 -8.32
N GLU A 17 -1.18 -16.91 -8.50
CA GLU A 17 -2.59 -16.53 -8.49
C GLU A 17 -3.01 -16.07 -9.88
N SER A 18 -4.23 -16.46 -10.27
CA SER A 18 -4.83 -15.99 -11.52
C SER A 18 -5.76 -14.84 -11.23
N VAL A 19 -5.53 -13.71 -11.88
CA VAL A 19 -6.30 -12.49 -11.73
C VAL A 19 -6.90 -12.10 -13.06
N GLN A 20 -8.18 -11.73 -13.08
CA GLN A 20 -8.86 -11.28 -14.29
C GLN A 20 -8.96 -9.75 -14.30
N PHE A 21 -8.46 -9.14 -15.37
CA PHE A 21 -8.68 -7.74 -15.69
C PHE A 21 -9.23 -7.63 -17.11
N PHE A 22 -10.39 -6.98 -17.25
CA PHE A 22 -11.13 -6.95 -18.51
C PHE A 22 -11.36 -8.39 -19.03
N ASP A 23 -11.05 -8.63 -20.30
CA ASP A 23 -11.25 -9.91 -20.98
C ASP A 23 -10.01 -10.80 -20.88
N ARG A 24 -9.05 -10.45 -20.01
CA ARG A 24 -7.74 -11.10 -19.93
C ARG A 24 -7.47 -11.63 -18.53
N THR A 25 -6.93 -12.85 -18.49
CA THR A 25 -6.44 -13.47 -17.27
C THR A 25 -4.92 -13.34 -17.20
N PHE A 26 -4.44 -12.79 -16.10
CA PHE A 26 -3.03 -12.63 -15.77
C PHE A 26 -2.66 -13.63 -14.68
N ARG A 27 -1.46 -14.21 -14.78
CA ARG A 27 -0.90 -15.05 -13.71
C ARG A 27 0.15 -14.24 -12.97
N ILE A 28 -0.09 -13.99 -11.69
CA ILE A 28 0.83 -13.30 -10.78
C ILE A 28 1.56 -14.37 -9.98
N ARG A 29 2.89 -14.35 -10.06
CA ARG A 29 3.74 -15.22 -9.24
C ARG A 29 4.26 -14.41 -8.05
N HIS A 30 4.18 -14.95 -6.85
CA HIS A 30 4.63 -14.28 -5.63
C HIS A 30 5.20 -15.26 -4.59
N ASP A 31 6.02 -14.74 -3.67
CA ASP A 31 6.80 -15.53 -2.69
C ASP A 31 6.06 -15.79 -1.37
N SER A 32 5.00 -15.04 -1.07
CA SER A 32 4.45 -14.97 0.27
C SER A 32 3.09 -15.67 0.37
N CYS A 33 2.99 -16.67 1.24
CA CYS A 33 1.71 -17.30 1.58
C CYS A 33 0.81 -16.37 2.44
N ALA A 34 1.33 -15.21 2.87
CA ALA A 34 0.71 -14.32 3.85
C ALA A 34 0.03 -13.08 3.23
N GLU A 35 0.37 -12.72 2.00
CA GLU A 35 -0.26 -11.61 1.29
C GLU A 35 -1.38 -12.16 0.40
N ASP A 36 -2.60 -12.16 0.93
CA ASP A 36 -3.80 -12.29 0.10
C ASP A 36 -3.78 -11.13 -0.91
N LEU A 37 -3.59 -11.43 -2.19
CA LEU A 37 -3.57 -10.42 -3.25
C LEU A 37 -4.99 -9.95 -3.61
N ARG A 38 -6.04 -10.67 -3.20
CA ARG A 38 -7.43 -10.31 -3.54
C ARG A 38 -7.79 -8.88 -3.16
N PRO A 39 -7.47 -8.35 -1.96
CA PRO A 39 -7.84 -6.98 -1.61
C PRO A 39 -7.13 -5.95 -2.50
N ILE A 40 -5.91 -6.24 -2.98
CA ILE A 40 -5.17 -5.35 -3.88
C ILE A 40 -5.80 -5.40 -5.27
N VAL A 41 -6.15 -6.59 -5.74
CA VAL A 41 -6.83 -6.83 -7.01
C VAL A 41 -8.20 -6.14 -7.03
N GLU A 42 -9.01 -6.32 -5.98
CA GLU A 42 -10.32 -5.69 -5.83
C GLU A 42 -10.21 -4.17 -5.85
N GLN A 43 -9.22 -3.60 -5.15
CA GLN A 43 -8.94 -2.17 -5.18
C GLN A 43 -8.56 -1.69 -6.59
N LEU A 44 -7.71 -2.43 -7.30
CA LEU A 44 -7.33 -2.09 -8.67
C LEU A 44 -8.53 -2.18 -9.62
N GLN A 45 -9.37 -3.21 -9.51
CA GLN A 45 -10.60 -3.34 -10.31
C GLN A 45 -11.57 -2.19 -10.05
N ALA A 46 -11.79 -1.83 -8.78
CA ALA A 46 -12.60 -0.66 -8.43
C ALA A 46 -12.01 0.61 -9.03
N LYS A 47 -10.69 0.79 -8.96
CA LYS A 47 -10.01 1.95 -9.52
C LYS A 47 -10.16 2.02 -11.05
N ILE A 48 -9.96 0.89 -11.74
CA ILE A 48 -10.18 0.78 -13.19
C ILE A 48 -11.61 1.17 -13.56
N ALA A 49 -12.62 0.70 -12.81
CA ALA A 49 -14.01 1.05 -13.07
C ALA A 49 -14.24 2.57 -12.96
N THR A 50 -13.77 3.18 -11.87
CA THR A 50 -13.87 4.64 -11.68
C THR A 50 -13.12 5.43 -12.75
N THR A 51 -11.90 5.03 -13.10
CA THR A 51 -11.09 5.68 -14.14
C THR A 51 -11.74 5.54 -15.52
N ARG A 52 -12.40 4.41 -15.81
CA ARG A 52 -13.15 4.23 -17.06
C ARG A 52 -14.35 5.16 -17.13
N GLU A 53 -15.10 5.33 -16.04
CA GLU A 53 -16.21 6.28 -15.97
C GLU A 53 -15.73 7.73 -16.20
N GLU A 54 -14.57 8.11 -15.66
CA GLU A 54 -13.99 9.44 -15.80
C GLU A 54 -13.45 9.74 -17.21
N HIS A 55 -12.89 8.73 -17.89
CA HIS A 55 -12.15 8.93 -19.14
C HIS A 55 -12.86 8.45 -20.42
N GLY A 56 -14.01 7.77 -20.31
CA GLY A 56 -14.82 7.39 -21.47
C GLY A 56 -14.11 6.42 -22.43
N THR A 57 -14.02 6.77 -23.72
CA THR A 57 -13.59 5.89 -24.82
C THR A 57 -12.07 5.69 -24.96
N LYS A 58 -11.28 5.93 -23.90
CA LYS A 58 -9.85 5.63 -23.92
C LYS A 58 -9.61 4.11 -24.03
N SER A 59 -8.43 3.74 -24.52
CA SER A 59 -8.05 2.33 -24.61
C SER A 59 -7.93 1.68 -23.23
N ASP A 60 -8.21 0.38 -23.14
CA ASP A 60 -8.13 -0.37 -21.88
C ASP A 60 -6.74 -0.31 -21.24
N LEU A 61 -5.69 -0.29 -22.06
CA LEU A 61 -4.32 -0.13 -21.59
C LEU A 61 -4.09 1.23 -20.93
N HIS A 62 -4.65 2.30 -21.50
CA HIS A 62 -4.57 3.63 -20.94
C HIS A 62 -5.30 3.69 -19.59
N ILE A 63 -6.53 3.17 -19.53
CA ILE A 63 -7.32 3.12 -18.29
C ILE A 63 -6.57 2.33 -17.22
N LEU A 64 -6.01 1.17 -17.57
CA LEU A 64 -5.25 0.33 -16.65
C LEU A 64 -4.03 1.07 -16.09
N LEU A 65 -3.27 1.76 -16.95
CA LEU A 65 -2.10 2.52 -16.55
C LEU A 65 -2.48 3.67 -15.61
N GLU A 66 -3.50 4.45 -15.97
CA GLU A 66 -3.98 5.60 -15.20
C GLU A 66 -4.52 5.16 -13.82
N ALA A 67 -5.33 4.09 -13.78
CA ALA A 67 -5.81 3.50 -12.53
C ALA A 67 -4.65 3.00 -11.65
N SER A 68 -3.66 2.33 -12.25
CA SER A 68 -2.48 1.81 -11.52
C SER A 68 -1.65 2.95 -10.93
N CYS A 69 -1.36 4.00 -11.72
CA CYS A 69 -0.63 5.18 -11.26
C CYS A 69 -1.37 5.89 -10.13
N ALA A 70 -2.69 6.06 -10.25
CA ALA A 70 -3.50 6.68 -9.22
C ALA A 70 -3.49 5.88 -7.91
N LEU A 71 -3.60 4.55 -8.00
CA LEU A 71 -3.54 3.68 -6.83
C LEU A 71 -2.16 3.70 -6.15
N ILE A 72 -1.06 3.67 -6.92
CA ILE A 72 0.31 3.80 -6.39
C ILE A 72 0.48 5.14 -5.67
N ALA A 73 0.00 6.24 -6.25
CA ALA A 73 0.06 7.56 -5.63
C ALA A 73 -0.73 7.61 -4.31
N GLU A 74 -1.88 6.94 -4.23
CA GLU A 74 -2.64 6.81 -2.98
C GLU A 74 -1.86 6.04 -1.91
N TYR A 75 -1.23 4.91 -2.26
CA TYR A 75 -0.39 4.16 -1.34
C TYR A 75 0.79 4.98 -0.83
N GLN A 76 1.49 5.70 -1.71
CA GLN A 76 2.59 6.58 -1.33
C GLN A 76 2.14 7.70 -0.38
N ARG A 77 0.96 8.30 -0.62
CA ARG A 77 0.38 9.30 0.27
C ARG A 77 0.03 8.73 1.65
N ARG A 78 -0.58 7.54 1.69
CA ARG A 78 -0.90 6.85 2.95
C ARG A 78 0.36 6.50 3.73
N GLU A 79 1.38 5.98 3.05
CA GLU A 79 2.66 5.68 3.66
C GLU A 79 3.31 6.93 4.26
N HIS A 80 3.34 8.03 3.50
CA HIS A 80 3.85 9.31 3.99
C HIS A 80 3.06 9.81 5.22
N TYR A 81 1.73 9.70 5.20
CA TYR A 81 0.88 10.04 6.35
C TYR A 81 1.25 9.21 7.58
N TYR A 82 1.36 7.89 7.44
CA TYR A 82 1.71 7.02 8.57
C TYR A 82 3.12 7.27 9.10
N ARG A 83 4.10 7.55 8.24
CA ARG A 83 5.45 7.94 8.66
C ARG A 83 5.44 9.23 9.47
N SER A 84 4.69 10.23 9.01
CA SER A 84 4.54 11.52 9.72
C SER A 84 3.81 11.35 11.06
N LEU A 85 2.75 10.54 11.09
CA LEU A 85 2.03 10.21 12.32
C LEU A 85 2.95 9.49 13.33
N LEU A 86 3.71 8.50 12.85
CA LEU A 86 4.67 7.77 13.68
C LEU A 86 5.73 8.70 14.27
N ALA A 87 6.28 9.63 13.47
CA ALA A 87 7.22 10.62 13.94
C ALA A 87 6.61 11.53 15.02
N SER A 88 5.37 11.99 14.82
CA SER A 88 4.63 12.79 15.80
C SER A 88 4.36 12.04 17.11
N VAL A 89 3.93 10.79 17.03
CA VAL A 89 3.68 9.95 18.22
C VAL A 89 4.98 9.69 18.97
N LYS A 90 6.08 9.37 18.28
CA LYS A 90 7.40 9.20 18.89
C LYS A 90 7.85 10.46 19.61
N GLY A 91 7.72 11.64 18.98
CA GLY A 91 8.06 12.90 19.62
C GLY A 91 7.27 13.14 20.91
N ARG A 92 5.95 12.91 20.88
CA ARG A 92 5.09 13.03 22.07
C ARG A 92 5.46 12.05 23.18
N LEU A 93 5.79 10.80 22.84
CA LEU A 93 6.22 9.80 23.83
C LEU A 93 7.55 10.19 24.49
N ILE A 94 8.48 10.76 23.74
CA ILE A 94 9.74 11.27 24.29
C ILE A 94 9.46 12.40 25.28
N SER A 95 8.66 13.41 24.90
CA SER A 95 8.33 14.51 25.81
C SER A 95 7.58 14.06 27.07
N LEU A 96 6.66 13.10 26.94
CA LEU A 96 5.97 12.53 28.11
C LEU A 96 6.94 11.80 29.05
N ARG A 97 7.91 11.08 28.50
CA ARG A 97 8.96 10.43 29.28
C ARG A 97 9.82 11.46 30.01
N GLU A 98 10.28 12.51 29.32
CA GLU A 98 11.10 13.56 29.93
C GLU A 98 10.35 14.28 31.07
N LEU A 99 9.06 14.56 30.90
CA LEU A 99 8.22 15.13 31.96
C LEU A 99 8.07 14.19 33.16
N ALA A 100 7.93 12.89 32.92
CA ALA A 100 7.87 11.90 34.00
C ALA A 100 9.21 11.80 34.75
N ASP A 101 10.33 11.78 34.03
CA ASP A 101 11.67 11.74 34.61
C ASP A 101 11.94 13.01 35.46
N GLU A 102 11.52 14.19 35.00
CA GLU A 102 11.63 15.43 35.76
C GLU A 102 10.73 15.44 37.01
N ALA A 103 9.49 14.96 36.91
CA ALA A 103 8.60 14.84 38.06
C ALA A 103 9.18 13.91 39.14
N LEU A 104 9.77 12.78 38.73
CA LEU A 104 10.46 11.86 39.64
C LEU A 104 11.69 12.52 40.30
N ARG A 105 12.45 13.31 39.54
CA ARG A 105 13.61 14.06 40.06
C ARG A 105 13.19 15.09 41.11
N LEU A 106 12.09 15.80 40.88
CA LEU A 106 11.55 16.78 41.83
C LEU A 106 10.99 16.12 43.11
N ASP A 107 10.31 14.96 43.00
CA ASP A 107 9.88 14.19 44.18
C ASP A 107 11.09 13.73 45.01
N ALA A 108 12.16 13.26 44.36
CA ALA A 108 13.38 12.84 45.05
C ALA A 108 14.09 14.00 45.80
N ALA A 109 13.99 15.24 45.30
CA ALA A 109 14.64 16.41 45.90
C ALA A 109 13.83 17.07 47.04
N THR A 110 12.55 16.73 47.16
CA THR A 110 11.64 17.24 48.20
C THR A 110 11.57 16.35 49.44
N ARG A 111 12.24 15.19 49.39
CA ARG A 111 12.46 14.28 50.52
C ARG A 111 13.88 14.45 51.07
#